data_AF-A0A3B7PM11-F1
#
_entry.id   AF-A0A3B7PM11-F1
#
_cell.length_a   1.000
_cell.length_b   1.000
_cell.length_c   1.000
_cell.angle_alpha   90.00
_cell.angle_beta   90.00
_cell.angle_gamma   90.00
#
_symmetry.space_group_name_H-M   'P 1'
#
loop_
_entity.id
_entity.type
_entity.pdbx_description
1 polymer ?
#
loop_
_entity_poly.entity_id
_entity_poly.type
_entity_poly.pdbx_seq_one_letter_code
_entity_poly.pdbx_strand_id
1 'polypeptide(L)'
;MRTKAELDAMSHQELKDYEQSLLALWTPRMAIESDIERLSTHHSELLEVFNQLKNPDAPKNSRLKDSILSLKYKIESLEGKLSDLIQDNRLNSAD
;
A
#
# COMPACT_ATOMS: atom_id res chain seq x y z
N MET A 1 -12.13 -16.39 -7.86
CA MET A 1 -11.76 -17.15 -6.64
C MET A 1 -12.40 -18.52 -6.72
N ARG A 2 -11.66 -19.61 -6.49
CA ARG A 2 -12.22 -20.98 -6.62
C ARG A 2 -13.27 -21.28 -5.55
N THR A 3 -14.26 -22.07 -5.92
CA THR A 3 -15.32 -22.59 -5.05
C THR A 3 -14.79 -23.72 -4.17
N LYS A 4 -15.51 -24.02 -3.09
CA LYS A 4 -15.14 -25.13 -2.20
C LYS A 4 -15.08 -26.48 -2.92
N ALA A 5 -16.03 -26.76 -3.81
CA ALA A 5 -16.06 -28.01 -4.57
C ALA A 5 -14.85 -28.14 -5.52
N GLU A 6 -14.40 -27.04 -6.11
CA GLU A 6 -13.18 -27.03 -6.93
C GLU A 6 -11.93 -27.28 -6.10
N LEU A 7 -11.85 -26.71 -4.89
CA LEU A 7 -10.72 -26.96 -3.97
C LEU A 7 -10.70 -28.40 -3.47
N ASP A 8 -11.86 -28.96 -3.12
CA ASP A 8 -11.99 -30.35 -2.65
C ASP A 8 -11.63 -31.37 -3.74
N ALA A 9 -11.74 -30.99 -5.02
CA ALA A 9 -11.37 -31.81 -6.17
C ALA A 9 -9.89 -31.71 -6.58
N MET A 10 -9.14 -30.74 -6.05
CA MET A 10 -7.72 -30.54 -6.35
C MET A 10 -6.84 -31.52 -5.59
N SER A 11 -5.78 -31.99 -6.24
CA SER A 11 -4.72 -32.74 -5.59
C SER A 11 -3.94 -31.86 -4.61
N HIS A 12 -3.18 -32.50 -3.71
CA HIS A 12 -2.31 -31.78 -2.77
C HIS A 12 -1.30 -30.86 -3.47
N GLN A 13 -0.78 -31.26 -4.64
CA GLN A 13 0.16 -30.44 -5.40
C GLN A 13 -0.54 -29.22 -6.01
N GLU A 14 -1.72 -29.41 -6.60
CA GLU A 14 -2.51 -28.30 -7.16
C GLU A 14 -2.95 -27.30 -6.08
N LEU A 15 -3.32 -27.78 -4.88
CA LEU A 15 -3.63 -26.92 -3.75
C LEU A 15 -2.43 -26.07 -3.33
N LYS A 16 -1.23 -26.67 -3.29
CA LYS A 16 0.01 -25.96 -2.97
C LYS A 16 0.33 -24.88 -4.01
N ASP A 17 0.20 -25.20 -5.29
CA ASP A 17 0.47 -24.24 -6.37
C ASP A 17 -0.57 -23.10 -6.37
N TYR A 18 -1.83 -23.41 -6.06
CA TYR A 18 -2.88 -22.41 -5.90
C TYR A 18 -2.64 -21.51 -4.69
N GLU A 19 -2.22 -22.05 -3.54
CA GLU A 19 -1.82 -21.27 -2.37
C GLU A 19 -0.66 -20.32 -2.71
N GLN A 20 0.38 -20.79 -3.40
CA GLN A 20 1.49 -19.94 -3.83
C GLN A 20 1.04 -18.81 -4.78
N SER A 21 0.11 -19.11 -5.69
CA SER A 21 -0.46 -18.12 -6.59
C SER A 21 -1.23 -17.03 -5.83
N LEU A 22 -1.99 -17.42 -4.79
CA LEU A 22 -2.65 -16.47 -3.91
C LEU A 22 -1.62 -15.63 -3.14
N LEU A 23 -0.60 -16.25 -2.54
CA LEU A 23 0.43 -15.51 -1.82
C LEU A 23 1.15 -14.49 -2.70
N ALA A 24 1.47 -14.84 -3.95
CA ALA A 24 2.05 -13.92 -4.92
C ALA A 24 1.14 -12.73 -5.25
N LEU A 25 -0.19 -12.95 -5.23
CA LEU A 25 -1.19 -11.91 -5.47
C LEU A 25 -1.34 -10.95 -4.28
N TRP A 26 -1.41 -11.49 -3.06
CA TRP A 26 -1.76 -10.73 -1.87
C TRP A 26 -0.55 -10.10 -1.15
N THR A 27 0.63 -10.72 -1.21
CA THR A 27 1.82 -10.22 -0.49
C THR A 27 2.26 -8.82 -0.94
N PRO A 28 2.37 -8.52 -2.25
CA PRO A 28 2.74 -7.17 -2.69
C PRO A 28 1.71 -6.12 -2.29
N ARG A 29 0.42 -6.49 -2.33
CA ARG A 29 -0.69 -5.63 -1.91
C ARG A 29 -0.57 -5.26 -0.44
N MET A 30 -0.42 -6.26 0.44
CA MET A 30 -0.30 -6.03 1.88
C MET A 30 0.93 -5.20 2.23
N ALA A 31 2.04 -5.40 1.51
CA ALA A 31 3.25 -4.61 1.71
C ALA A 31 3.02 -3.12 1.39
N ILE A 32 2.35 -2.81 0.27
CA ILE A 32 2.02 -1.44 -0.11
C ILE A 32 1.03 -0.81 0.88
N GLU A 33 -0.03 -1.53 1.26
CA GLU A 33 -1.01 -1.06 2.25
C GLU A 33 -0.33 -0.72 3.59
N SER A 34 0.55 -1.61 4.08
CA SER A 34 1.33 -1.38 5.30
C SER A 34 2.27 -0.18 5.20
N ASP A 35 2.94 0.01 4.05
CA ASP A 35 3.80 1.15 3.82
C ASP A 35 3.02 2.47 3.77
N ILE A 36 1.84 2.49 3.15
CA ILE A 36 0.94 3.65 3.12
C ILE A 36 0.51 4.02 4.53
N GLU A 37 0.07 3.05 5.33
CA GLU A 37 -0.36 3.29 6.72
C GLU A 37 0.77 3.91 7.55
N ARG A 38 1.96 3.29 7.53
CA ARG A 38 3.13 3.80 8.28
C ARG A 38 3.50 5.22 7.85
N LEU A 39 3.53 5.49 6.54
CA LEU A 39 3.88 6.82 6.03
C LEU A 39 2.81 7.86 6.33
N SER A 40 1.53 7.49 6.31
CA SER A 40 0.41 8.37 6.62
C SER A 40 0.40 8.78 8.09
N THR A 41 0.72 7.84 8.99
CA THR A 41 0.92 8.13 10.42
C THR A 41 2.05 9.14 10.62
N HIS A 42 3.23 8.89 10.03
CA HIS A 42 4.36 9.80 10.14
C HIS A 42 4.08 11.18 9.52
N HIS A 43 3.39 11.22 8.38
CA HIS A 43 2.96 12.47 7.75
C HIS A 43 2.02 13.27 8.67
N SER A 44 1.08 12.59 9.36
CA SER A 44 0.16 13.21 10.30
C SER A 44 0.87 13.78 11.54
N GLU A 45 1.84 13.04 12.09
CA GLU A 45 2.69 13.51 13.20
C GLU A 45 3.47 14.77 12.81
N LEU A 46 4.08 14.80 11.62
CA LEU A 46 4.80 15.99 11.15
C LEU A 46 3.86 17.18 10.90
N LEU A 47 2.65 16.94 10.39
CA LEU A 47 1.64 17.98 10.24
C LEU A 47 1.21 18.56 11.59
N GLU A 48 1.06 17.73 12.62
CA GLU A 48 0.76 18.19 13.97
C GLU A 48 1.86 19.12 14.50
N VAL A 49 3.13 18.73 14.36
CA VAL A 49 4.28 19.58 14.72
C VAL A 49 4.26 20.88 13.93
N PHE A 50 4.00 20.82 12.62
CA PHE A 50 3.95 21.98 11.75
C PHE A 50 2.85 22.98 12.16
N ASN A 51 1.67 22.48 12.51
CA ASN A 51 0.52 23.29 12.91
C ASN A 51 0.74 24.01 14.26
N GLN A 52 1.64 23.51 15.10
CA GLN A 52 2.00 24.13 16.37
C GLN A 52 3.05 25.26 16.22
N LEU A 53 3.62 25.46 15.03
CA LEU A 53 4.63 26.49 14.80
C LEU A 53 4.05 27.90 14.81
N LYS A 54 4.63 28.79 15.62
CA LYS A 54 4.27 30.23 15.65
C LYS A 54 4.51 30.96 14.32
N ASN A 55 5.54 30.54 13.58
CA ASN A 55 5.84 31.07 12.25
C ASN A 55 6.27 29.90 11.35
N PRO A 56 5.33 29.24 10.68
CA PRO A 56 5.63 28.09 9.82
C PRO A 56 6.55 28.44 8.64
N ASP A 57 6.52 29.68 8.16
CA ASP A 57 7.31 30.16 7.02
C ASP A 57 8.75 30.55 7.36
N ALA A 58 9.14 30.47 8.63
CA ALA A 58 10.51 30.75 9.03
C ALA A 58 11.49 29.79 8.32
N PRO A 59 12.66 30.28 7.83
CA PRO A 59 13.63 29.46 7.09
C PRO A 59 14.07 28.19 7.83
N LYS A 60 14.12 28.22 9.16
CA LYS A 60 14.45 27.07 10.01
C LYS A 60 13.48 25.88 9.89
N ASN A 61 12.26 26.11 9.38
CA ASN A 61 11.22 25.09 9.24
C ASN A 61 11.15 24.52 7.81
N SER A 62 12.00 24.98 6.88
CA SER A 62 12.01 24.51 5.48
C SER A 62 12.11 23.00 5.40
N ARG A 63 13.03 22.41 6.16
CA ARG A 63 13.22 20.96 6.22
C ARG A 63 11.97 20.19 6.65
N LEU A 64 11.19 20.74 7.58
CA LEU A 64 9.93 20.11 8.02
C LEU A 64 8.90 20.16 6.89
N LYS A 65 8.75 21.30 6.21
CA LYS A 65 7.86 21.44 5.04
C LYS A 65 8.24 20.49 3.92
N ASP A 66 9.53 20.42 3.59
CA ASP A 66 10.04 19.53 2.54
C ASP A 66 9.78 18.06 2.90
N SER A 67 9.90 17.71 4.19
CA SER A 67 9.61 16.35 4.67
C SER A 67 8.13 16.01 4.55
N ILE A 68 7.23 16.93 4.95
CA ILE A 68 5.77 16.76 4.82
C ILE A 68 5.39 16.59 3.34
N LEU A 69 5.89 17.47 2.47
CA LEU A 69 5.63 17.41 1.03
C LEU A 69 6.16 16.12 0.41
N SER A 70 7.38 15.71 0.76
CA SER A 70 7.98 14.47 0.28
C SER A 70 7.18 13.24 0.69
N LEU A 71 6.72 13.18 1.95
CA LEU A 71 5.86 12.09 2.42
C LEU A 71 4.52 12.05 1.68
N LYS A 72 3.88 13.21 1.47
CA LYS A 72 2.64 13.30 0.71
C LYS A 72 2.79 12.70 -0.70
N TYR A 73 3.80 13.13 -1.45
CA TYR A 73 4.04 12.60 -2.81
C TYR A 73 4.35 11.10 -2.80
N LYS A 74 5.07 10.62 -1.78
CA LYS A 74 5.38 9.19 -1.66
C LYS A 74 4.12 8.37 -1.38
N ILE A 75 3.21 8.85 -0.54
CA ILE A 75 1.93 8.21 -0.25
C ILE A 75 1.07 8.17 -1.53
N GLU A 76 0.89 9.30 -2.21
CA GLU A 76 0.12 9.38 -3.47
C GLU A 76 0.67 8.43 -4.54
N SER A 77 2.01 8.31 -4.65
CA SER A 77 2.63 7.36 -5.57
C SER A 77 2.35 5.90 -5.20
N LEU A 78 2.33 5.55 -3.91
CA LEU A 78 2.02 4.21 -3.44
C LEU A 78 0.53 3.88 -3.62
N GLU A 79 -0.35 4.84 -3.38
CA GLU A 79 -1.79 4.69 -3.64
C GLU A 79 -2.08 4.44 -5.12
N GLY A 80 -1.37 5.14 -6.02
CA GLY A 80 -1.41 4.86 -7.46
C GLY A 80 -0.98 3.43 -7.78
N LYS A 81 0.18 2.99 -7.27
CA LYS A 81 0.67 1.61 -7.47
C LYS A 81 -0.28 0.56 -6.91
N LEU A 82 -0.93 0.83 -5.77
CA LEU A 82 -1.92 -0.06 -5.19
C LEU A 82 -3.14 -0.18 -6.09
N SER A 83 -3.61 0.93 -6.65
CA SER A 83 -4.72 0.96 -7.61
C SER A 83 -4.38 0.14 -8.86
N ASP A 84 -3.20 0.35 -9.44
CA ASP A 84 -2.73 -0.39 -10.61
C ASP A 84 -2.67 -1.90 -10.31
N LEU A 85 -2.09 -2.29 -9.16
CA LEU A 85 -2.01 -3.68 -8.73
C LEU A 85 -3.39 -4.31 -8.55
N ILE A 86 -4.35 -3.60 -7.94
CA ILE A 86 -5.73 -4.09 -7.77
C ILE A 86 -6.41 -4.25 -9.13
N GLN A 87 -6.16 -3.35 -10.08
CA GLN A 87 -6.71 -3.43 -11.43
C GLN A 87 -6.14 -4.62 -12.22
N ASP A 88 -4.83 -4.82 -12.20
CA ASP A 88 -4.17 -5.95 -12.85
C ASP A 88 -4.68 -7.28 -12.28
N ASN A 89 -4.84 -7.37 -10.96
CA ASN A 89 -5.37 -8.55 -10.30
C ASN A 89 -6.82 -8.86 -10.70
N ARG A 90 -7.63 -7.83 -11.00
CA ARG A 90 -9.00 -8.02 -11.52
C ARG A 90 -9.00 -8.53 -12.95
N LEU A 91 -8.17 -7.95 -13.82
CA LEU A 91 -8.03 -8.37 -15.23
C LEU A 91 -7.56 -9.82 -15.33
N ASN A 92 -6.56 -10.20 -14.52
CA ASN A 92 -6.03 -11.58 -14.47
C ASN A 92 -7.00 -12.61 -13.87
N SER A 93 -8.12 -12.17 -13.28
CA SER A 93 -9.13 -13.05 -12.68
C SER A 93 -10.37 -13.26 -13.56
N ALA A 94 -10.43 -12.58 -14.72
CA ALA A 94 -11.54 -12.62 -15.67
C ALA A 94 -11.32 -13.57 -16.86
N ASP A 95 -10.10 -14.10 -17.02
CA ASP A 95 -9.72 -15.21 -17.91
C ASP A 95 -9.63 -16.54 -17.14
#